data_AF-A0AA48KM40-F1
#
_entry.id   AF-A0AA48KM40-F1
#
_cell.length_a   1.000
_cell.length_b   1.000
_cell.length_c   1.000
_cell.angle_alpha   90.00
_cell.angle_beta   90.00
_cell.angle_gamma   90.00
#
_symmetry.space_group_name_H-M   'P 1'
#
loop_
_entity.id
_entity.type
_entity.pdbx_description
1 polymer ?
#
loop_
_entity_poly.entity_id
_entity_poly.type
_entity_poly.pdbx_seq_one_letter_code
_entity_poly.pdbx_strand_id
1 'polypeptide(L)'
;MDKEENKKLEALMDKFMAEAPIESPSADFTKNVLRQIEAESPKEVFKYQPILSGRVLSFGFIAFVALLAYLGTQLGPSGGQGWFKNINMDAWFHMDWQWMSGYSFPKTMVYAFLFLGLLFFAQVPWLKKHLGGNSY
;
A
#
# COMPACT_ATOMS: atom_id res chain seq x y z
N MET A 1 52.59 -0.69 44.13
CA MET A 1 53.09 0.11 43.01
C MET A 1 53.29 1.52 43.52
N ASP A 2 54.52 1.99 43.46
CA ASP A 2 54.92 3.28 44.04
C ASP A 2 54.44 4.43 43.13
N LYS A 3 53.94 5.52 43.73
CA LYS A 3 53.42 6.69 43.00
C LYS A 3 54.42 7.28 41.99
N GLU A 4 55.71 7.10 42.25
CA GLU A 4 56.82 7.49 41.38
C GLU A 4 56.86 6.71 40.06
N GLU A 5 56.50 5.42 40.07
CA GLU A 5 56.47 4.60 38.86
C GLU A 5 55.32 4.99 37.93
N ASN A 6 54.13 5.27 38.48
CA ASN A 6 52.99 5.75 37.70
C ASN A 6 53.29 7.08 37.00
N LYS A 7 53.96 8.01 37.70
CA LYS A 7 54.32 9.31 37.13
C LYS A 7 55.32 9.18 35.98
N LYS A 8 56.24 8.22 36.06
CA LYS A 8 57.17 7.90 34.96
C LYS A 8 56.44 7.28 33.78
N LEU A 9 55.47 6.39 34.03
CA LEU A 9 54.67 5.77 32.98
C LEU A 9 53.80 6.79 32.24
N GLU A 10 53.13 7.69 32.97
CA GLU A 10 52.36 8.80 32.38
C GLU A 10 53.26 9.71 31.52
N ALA A 11 54.43 10.09 32.03
CA ALA A 11 55.38 10.93 31.27
C ALA A 11 55.91 10.24 30.00
N LEU A 12 56.03 8.90 30.00
CA LEU A 12 56.39 8.14 28.81
C LEU A 12 55.23 8.09 27.81
N MET A 13 54.01 7.93 28.30
CA MET A 13 52.80 7.88 27.47
C MET A 13 52.50 9.24 26.82
N ASP A 14 52.70 10.34 27.55
CA ASP A 14 52.57 11.70 27.04
C ASP A 14 53.61 12.01 25.96
N LYS A 15 54.86 11.58 26.14
CA LYS A 15 55.90 11.71 25.11
C LYS A 15 55.56 10.90 23.86
N PHE A 16 55.09 9.68 24.05
CA PHE A 16 54.70 8.81 22.94
C PHE A 16 53.51 9.39 22.17
N MET A 17 52.51 9.96 22.85
CA MET A 17 51.39 10.63 22.20
C MET A 17 51.76 11.96 21.55
N ALA A 18 52.69 12.71 22.13
CA ALA A 18 53.16 13.98 21.54
C ALA A 18 54.02 13.76 20.29
N GLU A 19 54.73 12.62 20.21
CA GLU A 19 55.60 12.27 19.09
C GLU A 19 54.88 11.40 18.03
N ALA A 20 53.71 10.85 18.38
CA ALA A 20 52.83 10.22 17.42
C ALA A 20 52.26 11.28 16.45
N PRO A 21 52.47 11.12 15.12
CA PRO A 21 51.87 12.02 14.16
C PRO A 21 50.34 11.91 14.29
N ILE A 22 49.68 13.05 14.55
CA ILE A 22 48.23 13.15 14.43
C ILE A 22 47.92 12.91 12.95
N GLU A 23 47.51 11.69 12.61
CA GLU A 23 47.05 11.34 11.27
C GLU A 23 45.76 12.13 11.00
N SER A 24 45.91 13.36 10.49
CA SER A 24 44.78 14.15 10.06
C SER A 24 44.23 13.53 8.78
N PRO A 25 42.90 13.33 8.67
CA PRO A 25 42.32 12.88 7.43
C PRO A 25 42.74 13.81 6.28
N SER A 26 42.85 13.25 5.07
CA SER A 26 43.14 14.07 3.89
C SER A 26 42.08 15.17 3.73
N ALA A 27 42.45 16.29 3.12
CA ALA A 27 41.54 17.41 2.88
C ALA A 27 40.25 16.99 2.14
N ASP A 28 40.35 15.92 1.33
CA ASP A 28 39.24 15.36 0.55
C ASP A 28 38.54 14.17 1.23
N PHE A 29 38.88 13.81 2.47
CA PHE A 29 38.31 12.65 3.16
C PHE A 29 36.78 12.67 3.18
N THR A 30 36.20 13.79 3.63
CA THR A 30 34.74 13.96 3.67
C THR A 30 34.11 13.83 2.29
N LYS A 31 34.75 14.39 1.26
CA LYS A 31 34.27 14.33 -0.12
C LYS A 31 34.31 12.90 -0.66
N ASN A 32 35.37 12.15 -0.38
CA ASN A 32 35.53 10.77 -0.80
C ASN A 32 34.52 9.85 -0.09
N VAL A 33 34.31 10.06 1.20
CA VAL A 33 33.32 9.33 2.01
C VAL A 33 31.90 9.64 1.52
N LEU A 34 31.53 10.92 1.33
CA LEU A 34 30.21 11.27 0.81
C LEU A 34 29.97 10.66 -0.57
N ARG A 35 30.98 10.69 -1.45
CA ARG A 35 30.87 10.12 -2.80
C ARG A 35 30.68 8.60 -2.78
N GLN A 36 31.35 7.90 -1.86
CA GLN A 36 31.17 6.46 -1.65
C GLN A 36 29.77 6.17 -1.12
N ILE A 37 29.31 6.93 -0.10
CA ILE A 37 27.98 6.78 0.48
C ILE A 37 26.89 7.08 -0.56
N GLU A 38 27.05 8.07 -1.42
CA GLU A 38 26.08 8.45 -2.44
C GLU A 38 26.05 7.44 -3.62
N ALA A 39 27.17 6.76 -3.89
CA ALA A 39 27.26 5.69 -4.87
C ALA A 39 26.67 4.35 -4.35
N GLU A 40 26.81 4.08 -3.05
CA GLU A 40 26.32 2.85 -2.39
C GLU A 40 24.93 3.02 -1.77
N SER A 41 24.45 4.25 -1.57
CA SER A 41 23.08 4.51 -1.11
C SER A 41 22.12 3.99 -2.17
N PRO A 42 21.27 3.00 -1.85
CA PRO A 42 20.27 2.54 -2.80
C PRO A 42 19.39 3.73 -3.15
N LYS A 43 19.43 4.15 -4.43
CA LYS A 43 18.50 5.10 -5.05
C LYS A 43 17.08 4.51 -5.14
N GLU A 44 16.71 3.62 -4.24
CA GLU A 44 15.33 3.21 -4.02
C GLU A 44 14.65 4.31 -3.21
N VAL A 45 14.51 5.47 -3.86
CA VAL A 45 13.43 6.39 -3.56
C VAL A 45 12.18 5.53 -3.58
N PHE A 46 11.56 5.33 -2.42
CA PHE A 46 10.32 4.57 -2.26
C PHE A 46 9.32 5.04 -3.31
N LYS A 47 9.29 4.34 -4.44
CA LYS A 47 8.50 4.75 -5.58
C LYS A 47 7.13 4.22 -5.29
N TYR A 48 6.22 5.11 -4.90
CA TYR A 48 4.85 4.75 -4.56
C TYR A 48 4.24 3.95 -5.72
N GLN A 49 4.13 2.63 -5.54
CA GLN A 49 3.47 1.77 -6.49
C GLN A 49 1.98 1.85 -6.18
N PRO A 50 1.15 2.36 -7.11
CA PRO A 50 -0.27 2.50 -6.85
C PRO A 50 -0.87 1.12 -6.56
N ILE A 51 -1.50 0.99 -5.39
CA ILE A 51 -2.12 -0.25 -4.88
C ILE A 51 -3.14 -0.81 -5.89
N LEU A 52 -3.72 0.05 -6.73
CA LEU A 52 -4.59 -0.35 -7.82
C LEU A 52 -4.31 0.46 -9.11
N SER A 53 -3.93 -0.26 -10.17
CA SER A 53 -3.74 0.35 -11.50
C SER A 53 -5.07 0.90 -12.02
N GLY A 54 -5.05 2.11 -12.58
CA GLY A 54 -6.26 2.73 -13.12
C GLY A 54 -6.93 1.90 -14.22
N ARG A 55 -6.13 1.11 -14.95
CA ARG A 55 -6.62 0.19 -15.99
C ARG A 55 -7.50 -0.91 -15.39
N VAL A 56 -7.08 -1.49 -14.27
CA VAL A 56 -7.83 -2.56 -13.58
C VAL A 56 -9.17 -2.05 -13.07
N LEU A 57 -9.22 -0.82 -12.57
CA LEU A 57 -10.48 -0.16 -12.19
C LEU A 57 -11.41 0.05 -13.38
N SER A 58 -10.90 0.57 -14.51
CA SER A 58 -11.71 0.75 -15.72
C SER A 58 -12.25 -0.58 -16.24
N PHE A 59 -11.42 -1.62 -16.31
CA PHE A 59 -11.87 -2.95 -16.73
C PHE A 59 -12.91 -3.53 -15.75
N GLY A 60 -12.69 -3.38 -14.44
CA GLY A 60 -13.65 -3.82 -13.42
C GLY A 60 -14.98 -3.09 -13.51
N PHE A 61 -14.97 -1.78 -13.77
CA PHE A 61 -16.19 -1.00 -13.96
C PHE A 61 -16.97 -1.44 -15.21
N ILE A 62 -16.28 -1.64 -16.33
CA ILE A 62 -16.90 -2.14 -17.57
C ILE A 62 -17.52 -3.53 -17.34
N ALA A 63 -16.80 -4.43 -16.68
CA ALA A 63 -17.30 -5.76 -16.34
C ALA A 63 -18.54 -5.68 -15.41
N PHE A 64 -18.53 -4.79 -14.43
CA PHE A 64 -19.65 -4.56 -13.53
C PHE A 64 -20.90 -4.04 -14.27
N VAL A 65 -20.73 -3.08 -15.17
CA VAL A 65 -21.84 -2.57 -16.01
C VAL A 65 -22.36 -3.66 -16.95
N ALA A 66 -21.48 -4.47 -17.55
CA ALA A 66 -21.88 -5.60 -18.38
C ALA A 66 -22.68 -6.66 -17.59
N LEU A 67 -22.27 -6.94 -16.36
CA LEU A 67 -23.01 -7.82 -15.44
C LEU A 67 -24.41 -7.26 -15.14
N LEU A 68 -24.52 -5.96 -14.85
CA LEU A 68 -25.81 -5.29 -14.62
C LEU A 68 -26.72 -5.35 -15.85
N ALA A 69 -26.16 -5.13 -17.05
CA ALA A 69 -26.90 -5.24 -18.30
C ALA A 69 -27.39 -6.67 -18.54
N TYR A 70 -26.54 -7.68 -18.29
CA TYR A 70 -26.90 -9.09 -18.40
C TYR A 70 -28.00 -9.48 -17.39
N LEU A 71 -27.91 -9.01 -16.15
CA LEU A 71 -28.97 -9.20 -15.15
C LEU A 71 -30.27 -8.53 -15.61
N GLY A 72 -30.19 -7.30 -16.15
CA GLY A 72 -31.35 -6.58 -16.65
C GLY A 72 -32.06 -7.27 -17.82
N THR A 73 -31.33 -7.94 -18.72
CA THR A 73 -31.91 -8.66 -19.86
C THR A 73 -32.52 -10.01 -19.48
N GLN A 74 -31.94 -10.73 -18.51
CA GLN A 74 -32.46 -12.03 -18.02
C GLN A 74 -33.69 -11.88 -17.11
N LEU A 75 -33.89 -10.70 -16.50
CA LEU A 75 -34.86 -10.49 -15.42
C LEU A 75 -35.89 -9.41 -15.74
N GLY A 76 -36.16 -9.22 -17.05
CA GLY A 76 -37.00 -8.15 -17.60
C GLY A 76 -38.31 -7.87 -16.86
N PRO A 77 -38.87 -6.65 -16.99
CA PRO A 77 -39.88 -6.09 -16.09
C PRO A 77 -41.20 -6.86 -16.16
N SER A 78 -41.32 -7.92 -15.35
CA SER A 78 -42.56 -8.66 -15.18
C SER A 78 -43.34 -8.02 -14.02
N GLY A 79 -43.99 -6.89 -14.33
CA GLY A 79 -45.02 -6.26 -13.49
C GLY A 79 -44.52 -5.71 -12.14
N GLY A 80 -44.25 -4.40 -12.10
CA GLY A 80 -44.30 -3.56 -10.89
C GLY A 80 -43.32 -3.83 -9.74
N GLN A 81 -42.57 -4.94 -9.74
CA GLN A 81 -41.90 -5.45 -8.52
C GLN A 81 -40.36 -5.47 -8.58
N GLY A 82 -39.76 -4.72 -9.52
CA GLY A 82 -38.32 -4.45 -9.59
C GLY A 82 -37.51 -5.39 -10.50
N TRP A 83 -36.33 -4.92 -10.93
CA TRP A 83 -35.48 -5.53 -11.97
C TRP A 83 -34.84 -6.86 -11.53
N PHE A 84 -34.88 -7.17 -10.23
CA PHE A 84 -34.25 -8.36 -9.63
C PHE A 84 -35.27 -9.35 -9.04
N LYS A 85 -36.53 -9.34 -9.52
CA LYS A 85 -37.59 -10.20 -8.98
C LYS A 85 -37.29 -11.70 -9.12
N ASN A 86 -36.62 -12.08 -10.21
CA ASN A 86 -36.37 -13.48 -10.55
C ASN A 86 -34.92 -13.92 -10.23
N ILE A 87 -34.15 -13.12 -9.47
CA ILE A 87 -32.85 -13.58 -8.97
C ILE A 87 -33.14 -14.65 -7.91
N ASN A 88 -32.94 -15.91 -8.31
CA ASN A 88 -32.84 -17.01 -7.37
C ASN A 88 -31.39 -17.10 -6.89
N MET A 89 -31.12 -16.58 -5.70
CA MET A 89 -29.78 -16.64 -5.10
C MET A 89 -29.30 -18.09 -4.91
N ASP A 90 -30.21 -19.04 -4.65
CA ASP A 90 -29.88 -20.46 -4.49
C ASP A 90 -29.37 -21.10 -5.78
N ALA A 91 -29.75 -20.57 -6.95
CA ALA A 91 -29.28 -21.05 -8.25
C ALA A 91 -27.89 -20.53 -8.62
N TRP A 92 -27.48 -19.38 -8.06
CA TRP A 92 -26.17 -18.78 -8.33
C TRP A 92 -25.13 -19.21 -7.29
N PHE A 93 -25.57 -19.39 -6.05
CA PHE A 93 -24.76 -19.84 -4.94
C PHE A 93 -25.26 -21.22 -4.51
N HIS A 94 -24.72 -22.28 -5.11
CA HIS A 94 -24.83 -23.66 -4.61
C HIS A 94 -24.00 -23.81 -3.31
N MET A 95 -24.33 -23.02 -2.30
CA MET A 95 -23.75 -23.13 -0.97
C MET A 95 -24.87 -23.60 -0.06
N ASP A 96 -24.73 -24.82 0.47
CA ASP A 96 -25.59 -25.38 1.50
C ASP A 96 -25.38 -24.61 2.81
N TRP A 97 -25.85 -23.36 2.85
CA TRP A 97 -25.90 -22.53 4.04
C TRP A 97 -27.05 -23.01 4.93
N GLN A 98 -27.00 -24.26 5.40
CA GLN A 98 -28.04 -24.87 6.24
C GLN A 98 -28.36 -24.00 7.48
N TRP A 99 -27.38 -23.23 7.96
CA TRP A 99 -27.52 -22.26 9.06
C TRP A 99 -28.22 -20.93 8.68
N MET A 100 -28.37 -20.62 7.39
CA MET A 100 -29.15 -19.47 6.88
C MET A 100 -30.38 -19.90 6.08
N SER A 101 -30.74 -21.19 6.08
CA SER A 101 -31.87 -21.75 5.31
C SER A 101 -33.24 -21.11 5.59
N GLY A 102 -33.40 -20.40 6.72
CA GLY A 102 -34.60 -19.63 7.05
C GLY A 102 -34.56 -18.14 6.67
N TYR A 103 -33.43 -17.64 6.13
CA TYR A 103 -33.23 -16.22 5.90
C TYR A 103 -33.28 -15.88 4.41
N SER A 104 -34.42 -15.37 3.95
CA SER A 104 -34.52 -14.81 2.60
C SER A 104 -33.88 -13.43 2.56
N PHE A 105 -32.82 -13.27 1.77
CA PHE A 105 -32.19 -11.97 1.57
C PHE A 105 -33.20 -10.94 1.03
N PRO A 106 -33.44 -9.83 1.74
CA PRO A 106 -34.37 -8.83 1.26
C PRO A 106 -33.80 -8.16 0.01
N LYS A 107 -34.67 -7.90 -0.97
CA LYS A 107 -34.26 -7.29 -2.26
C LYS A 107 -33.54 -5.97 -2.08
N THR A 108 -33.89 -5.20 -1.04
CA THR A 108 -33.22 -3.96 -0.65
C THR A 108 -31.73 -4.15 -0.37
N MET A 109 -31.32 -5.30 0.17
CA MET A 109 -29.91 -5.63 0.42
C MET A 109 -29.15 -5.81 -0.89
N VAL A 110 -29.75 -6.45 -1.90
CA VAL A 110 -29.17 -6.57 -3.24
C VAL A 110 -28.97 -5.20 -3.88
N TYR A 111 -29.99 -4.33 -3.84
CA TYR A 111 -29.86 -2.95 -4.33
C TYR A 111 -28.77 -2.17 -3.57
N ALA A 112 -28.68 -2.34 -2.25
CA ALA A 112 -27.68 -1.69 -1.42
C ALA A 112 -26.25 -2.14 -1.80
N PHE A 113 -26.03 -3.43 -2.03
CA PHE A 113 -24.73 -3.94 -2.48
C PHE A 113 -24.34 -3.44 -3.87
N LEU A 114 -25.29 -3.40 -4.80
CA LEU A 114 -25.02 -2.85 -6.14
C LEU A 114 -24.68 -1.37 -6.08
N PHE A 115 -25.41 -0.61 -5.27
CA PHE A 115 -25.13 0.80 -5.05
C PHE A 115 -23.77 1.01 -4.36
N LEU A 116 -23.45 0.21 -3.35
CA LEU A 116 -22.15 0.23 -2.68
C LEU A 116 -21.01 -0.11 -3.65
N GLY A 117 -21.19 -1.11 -4.51
CA GLY A 117 -20.23 -1.47 -5.55
C GLY A 117 -20.01 -0.33 -6.54
N LEU A 118 -21.09 0.34 -6.95
CA LEU A 118 -21.00 1.52 -7.82
C LEU A 118 -20.26 2.68 -7.14
N LEU A 119 -20.57 2.94 -5.86
CA LEU A 119 -19.86 3.94 -5.06
C LEU A 119 -18.38 3.59 -4.89
N PHE A 120 -18.03 2.32 -4.72
CA PHE A 120 -16.63 1.88 -4.61
C PHE A 120 -15.81 2.29 -5.84
N PHE A 121 -16.36 2.10 -7.06
CA PHE A 121 -15.69 2.54 -8.28
C PHE A 121 -15.54 4.06 -8.39
N ALA A 122 -16.39 4.85 -7.74
CA ALA A 122 -16.25 6.31 -7.67
C ALA A 122 -15.27 6.75 -6.56
N GLN A 123 -15.28 6.05 -5.42
CA GLN A 123 -14.44 6.33 -4.26
C GLN A 123 -12.96 6.07 -4.53
N VAL A 124 -12.62 5.00 -5.25
CA VAL A 124 -11.21 4.64 -5.49
C VAL A 124 -10.45 5.69 -6.34
N PRO A 125 -10.99 6.21 -7.46
CA PRO A 125 -10.38 7.33 -8.19
C PRO A 125 -10.27 8.61 -7.36
N TRP A 126 -11.28 8.90 -6.52
CA TRP A 126 -11.25 10.04 -5.62
C TRP A 126 -10.13 9.94 -4.58
N LEU A 127 -9.99 8.76 -3.95
CA LEU A 127 -8.91 8.48 -3.00
C LEU A 127 -7.53 8.53 -3.68
N LYS A 128 -7.43 8.01 -4.92
CA LYS A 128 -6.21 8.08 -5.72
C LYS A 128 -5.81 9.51 -6.05
N LYS A 129 -6.77 10.41 -6.29
CA LYS A 129 -6.50 11.83 -6.54
C LYS A 129 -5.93 12.53 -5.29
N HIS A 130 -6.45 12.21 -4.11
CA HIS A 130 -5.97 12.79 -2.84
C HIS A 130 -4.64 12.20 -2.37
N LEU A 131 -4.44 10.89 -2.53
CA LEU A 131 -3.20 10.23 -2.10
C LEU A 131 -2.05 10.38 -3.11
N GLY A 132 -2.36 10.50 -4.41
CA GLY A 132 -1.37 10.70 -5.48
C GLY A 132 -1.16 12.15 -5.90
N GLY A 133 -1.86 13.10 -5.25
CA GLY A 133 -1.81 14.51 -5.58
C GLY A 133 -1.05 15.31 -4.52
N ASN A 134 0.29 15.23 -4.51
CA ASN A 134 1.23 16.37 -4.43
C ASN A 134 2.69 15.86 -4.34
N SER A 135 3.19 15.21 -5.40
CA SER A 135 4.63 15.00 -5.56
C SER A 135 5.08 15.75 -6.80
N TYR A 136 5.20 17.07 -6.64
CA TYR A 136 6.11 17.90 -7.42
C TYR A 136 7.48 17.86 -6.74
#